data_AF-A0A8S2KYX5-F1
#
_entry.id   AF-A0A8S2KYX5-F1
#
_cell.length_a   1.000
_cell.length_b   1.000
_cell.length_c   1.000
_cell.angle_alpha   90.00
_cell.angle_beta   90.00
_cell.angle_gamma   90.00
#
_symmetry.space_group_name_H-M   'P 1'
#
loop_
_entity.id
_entity.type
_entity.pdbx_description
1 polymer ?
#
loop_
_entity_poly.entity_id
_entity_poly.type
_entity_poly.pdbx_seq_one_letter_code
_entity_poly.pdbx_strand_id
1 'polypeptide(L)'
;MKLLSLVENELFLEAFKSMVGPVKINENKLEAAASIPTMKDENVENTLEHMTLYWTFNEENNNARNNSQKYESYFNAAFYDLVKDNATYEKLEEICRKYETLKTANVDSAMAEHSQRVAKTTSFFDGKGLTGNEAKAAALAISFYSGTKSGVPKPVKSDPNDKRHIEYRSNRALVNKQSREQPVATLIVCHNLLRAVSKLSYYQGYVSRSCRLNDDEVGLYMPGSVVIWSQFSGTFKGETVHNSSEFPHRNTFFKIYSLTGRSIKEFSNYEDEEEVLFLPDSTFLILGHAHFFHGTQHAIYMRQVELGISKLSVLWVDDEIFQDNWYNRKYMVDAEAKDLKKNLRFIQKSSTNTALSFLESPFGQRLKNRDTFRIVSDMRRTNEESPHNAGARLIKRLRKLGFNNQCLLFVGDRNNAEETINKELNNNEKQFTSVTTCESDLINFINFE
;
A
#
# COMPACT_ATOMS: atom_id res chain seq x y z
N MET A 1 9.68 23.43 29.29
CA MET A 1 8.90 22.31 28.73
C MET A 1 9.42 21.02 29.37
N LYS A 2 9.08 20.80 30.65
CA LYS A 2 9.53 19.69 31.50
C LYS A 2 8.28 19.18 32.26
N LEU A 3 8.16 17.85 32.40
CA LEU A 3 7.15 17.10 33.18
C LEU A 3 5.73 16.94 32.59
N LEU A 4 5.61 16.43 31.35
CA LEU A 4 4.42 15.67 30.91
C LEU A 4 4.74 14.25 30.38
N SER A 5 6.02 13.87 30.30
CA SER A 5 6.49 12.77 29.43
C SER A 5 6.66 11.38 30.08
N LEU A 6 5.98 11.08 31.19
CA LEU A 6 6.05 9.77 31.85
C LEU A 6 4.66 9.19 32.16
N VAL A 7 3.72 10.00 32.62
CA VAL A 7 2.35 9.56 32.94
C VAL A 7 1.50 9.32 31.69
N GLU A 8 1.73 10.09 30.61
CA GLU A 8 1.09 9.85 29.32
C GLU A 8 1.56 8.54 28.65
N ASN A 9 2.73 8.02 29.02
CA ASN A 9 3.33 6.85 28.37
C ASN A 9 2.70 5.53 28.83
N GLU A 10 2.47 5.35 30.13
CA GLU A 10 1.79 4.16 30.65
C GLU A 10 0.31 4.13 30.28
N LEU A 11 -0.40 5.25 30.42
CA LEU A 11 -1.81 5.35 30.05
C LEU A 11 -2.03 5.11 28.55
N PHE A 12 -1.10 5.52 27.70
CA PHE A 12 -1.21 5.34 26.25
C PHE A 12 -0.78 3.95 25.79
N LEU A 13 0.25 3.34 26.40
CA LEU A 13 0.55 1.93 26.20
C LEU A 13 -0.55 1.03 26.75
N GLU A 14 -1.19 1.39 27.87
CA GLU A 14 -2.39 0.73 28.37
C GLU A 14 -3.58 0.95 27.44
N ALA A 15 -3.77 2.14 26.89
CA ALA A 15 -4.81 2.42 25.91
C ALA A 15 -4.59 1.59 24.63
N PHE A 16 -3.37 1.54 24.09
CA PHE A 16 -3.02 0.68 22.96
C PHE A 16 -3.15 -0.80 23.32
N LYS A 17 -2.62 -1.24 24.45
CA LYS A 17 -2.84 -2.61 25.00
C LYS A 17 -4.30 -2.88 25.36
N SER A 18 -5.18 -1.88 25.42
CA SER A 18 -6.62 -2.07 25.63
C SER A 18 -7.37 -2.12 24.29
N MET A 19 -6.97 -1.28 23.32
CA MET A 19 -7.44 -1.27 21.93
C MET A 19 -7.02 -2.52 21.15
N VAL A 20 -5.85 -3.05 21.50
CA VAL A 20 -5.18 -4.23 20.94
C VAL A 20 -5.19 -5.37 21.95
N GLY A 21 -5.83 -5.17 23.11
CA GLY A 21 -5.79 -6.10 24.23
C GLY A 21 -6.06 -7.52 23.80
N PRO A 22 -5.41 -8.51 24.47
CA PRO A 22 -5.38 -9.88 24.00
C PRO A 22 -6.81 -10.24 23.69
N VAL A 23 -7.12 -10.30 22.40
CA VAL A 23 -8.43 -10.74 21.96
C VAL A 23 -8.52 -12.09 22.63
N LYS A 24 -9.44 -12.24 23.59
CA LYS A 24 -9.70 -13.54 24.21
C LYS A 24 -10.37 -14.36 23.12
N ILE A 25 -9.55 -14.81 22.17
CA ILE A 25 -9.94 -15.76 21.15
C ILE A 25 -10.19 -17.01 21.96
N ASN A 26 -11.46 -17.40 22.02
CA ASN A 26 -11.83 -18.69 22.56
C ASN A 26 -10.99 -19.73 21.81
N GLU A 27 -10.11 -20.45 22.52
CA GLU A 27 -9.07 -21.33 21.95
C GLU A 27 -9.62 -22.34 20.94
N ASN A 28 -10.93 -22.57 20.96
CA ASN A 28 -11.65 -23.51 20.13
C ASN A 28 -12.31 -22.93 18.86
N LYS A 29 -12.28 -21.61 18.59
CA LYS A 29 -12.89 -21.02 17.37
C LYS A 29 -12.17 -19.78 16.85
N LEU A 30 -11.55 -19.94 15.67
CA LEU A 30 -11.02 -18.85 14.82
C LEU A 30 -12.10 -17.81 14.46
N GLU A 31 -13.37 -18.23 14.42
CA GLU A 31 -14.55 -17.45 14.02
C GLU A 31 -14.88 -16.28 14.97
N ALA A 32 -14.46 -16.36 16.24
CA ALA A 32 -14.73 -15.30 17.23
C ALA A 32 -13.84 -14.05 17.05
N ALA A 33 -12.85 -14.10 16.16
CA ALA A 33 -12.02 -12.95 15.78
C ALA A 33 -12.58 -12.20 14.55
N ALA A 34 -13.91 -12.22 14.37
CA ALA A 34 -14.61 -11.42 13.37
C ALA A 34 -14.30 -9.93 13.58
N SER A 35 -13.80 -9.29 12.52
CA SER A 35 -13.57 -7.85 12.37
C SER A 35 -13.26 -7.08 13.67
N ILE A 36 -11.98 -7.03 14.07
CA ILE A 36 -11.56 -6.09 15.11
C ILE A 36 -11.86 -4.66 14.58
N PRO A 37 -12.81 -3.91 15.18
CA PRO A 37 -13.21 -2.60 14.67
C PRO A 37 -12.03 -1.62 14.60
N THR A 38 -11.09 -1.77 15.53
CA THR A 38 -9.80 -1.08 15.60
C THR A 38 -9.01 -1.15 14.28
N MET A 39 -9.14 -2.22 13.48
CA MET A 39 -8.42 -2.32 12.21
C MET A 39 -8.95 -1.36 11.13
N LYS A 40 -10.23 -1.01 11.20
CA LYS A 40 -10.88 -0.01 10.32
C LYS A 40 -10.52 1.41 10.73
N ASP A 41 -10.24 1.62 12.01
CA ASP A 41 -10.01 2.93 12.59
C ASP A 41 -8.63 3.50 12.22
N GLU A 42 -8.64 4.63 11.53
CA GLU A 42 -7.43 5.39 11.19
C GLU A 42 -6.73 5.95 12.44
N ASN A 43 -7.43 6.18 13.55
CA ASN A 43 -6.83 6.73 14.78
C ASN A 43 -5.77 5.81 15.39
N VAL A 44 -5.77 4.54 15.02
CA VAL A 44 -4.74 3.58 15.40
C VAL A 44 -3.41 3.90 14.72
N GLU A 45 -3.43 4.48 13.52
CA GLU A 45 -2.24 5.03 12.87
C GLU A 45 -1.69 6.22 13.65
N ASN A 46 -2.55 7.13 14.15
CA ASN A 46 -2.11 8.26 14.97
C ASN A 46 -1.32 7.78 16.20
N THR A 47 -1.80 6.69 16.82
CA THR A 47 -1.12 6.06 17.96
C THR A 47 0.29 5.61 17.58
N LEU A 48 0.45 4.93 16.44
CA LEU A 48 1.77 4.55 15.94
C LEU A 48 2.64 5.78 15.60
N GLU A 49 2.07 6.79 14.96
CA GLU A 49 2.78 8.01 14.56
C GLU A 49 3.32 8.75 15.80
N HIS A 50 2.54 8.82 16.87
CA HIS A 50 2.96 9.36 18.17
C HIS A 50 3.98 8.47 18.89
N MET A 51 3.79 7.14 18.91
CA MET A 51 4.74 6.22 19.53
C MET A 51 6.09 6.24 18.80
N THR A 52 6.08 6.21 17.47
CA THR A 52 7.29 6.23 16.66
C THR A 52 8.07 7.52 16.89
N LEU A 53 7.42 8.67 17.11
CA LEU A 53 8.10 9.91 17.55
C LEU A 53 8.87 9.69 18.85
N TYR A 54 8.22 9.13 19.87
CA TYR A 54 8.82 8.95 21.19
C TYR A 54 10.05 8.04 21.16
N TRP A 55 9.95 6.88 20.51
CA TRP A 55 11.08 5.94 20.36
C TRP A 55 12.20 6.48 19.45
N THR A 56 11.87 7.40 18.55
CA THR A 56 12.80 8.06 17.62
C THR A 56 13.64 9.16 18.30
N PHE A 57 13.12 9.82 19.33
CA PHE A 57 13.82 10.94 19.99
C PHE A 57 14.91 10.53 21.00
N ASN A 58 15.10 9.23 21.28
CA ASN A 58 16.28 8.77 22.04
C ASN A 58 17.55 8.85 21.17
N GLU A 59 18.52 9.67 21.61
CA GLU A 59 19.73 10.06 20.86
C GLU A 59 20.56 8.88 20.33
N GLU A 60 20.51 7.72 20.95
CA GLU A 60 21.25 6.52 20.53
C GLU A 60 20.85 6.00 19.14
N ASN A 61 19.61 6.24 18.69
CA ASN A 61 19.10 5.81 17.38
C ASN A 61 19.44 6.75 16.21
N ASN A 62 19.91 7.98 16.48
CA ASN A 62 20.25 8.93 15.43
C ASN A 62 21.56 8.56 14.69
N ASN A 63 22.52 7.95 15.40
CA ASN A 63 23.79 7.53 14.80
C ASN A 63 23.66 6.29 13.90
N ALA A 64 22.74 5.38 14.22
CA ALA A 64 22.43 4.23 13.36
C ALA A 64 21.77 4.65 12.04
N ARG A 65 20.95 5.72 12.06
CA ARG A 65 20.19 6.21 10.90
C ARG A 65 21.03 6.91 9.84
N ASN A 66 22.05 7.68 10.24
CA ASN A 66 22.95 8.34 9.28
C ASN A 66 23.73 7.33 8.42
N ASN A 67 23.89 6.09 8.91
CA ASN A 67 24.65 5.05 8.22
C ASN A 67 23.80 3.98 7.51
N SER A 68 22.48 3.88 7.75
CA SER A 68 21.74 2.67 7.34
C SER A 68 20.39 2.78 6.61
N GLN A 69 19.75 3.94 6.38
CA GLN A 69 18.42 3.91 5.75
C GLN A 69 18.18 4.95 4.65
N LYS A 70 18.40 4.53 3.40
CA LYS A 70 17.63 5.07 2.27
C LYS A 70 16.25 4.42 2.33
N TYR A 71 15.28 5.16 2.86
CA TYR A 71 13.89 4.73 2.95
C TYR A 71 13.17 4.71 1.60
N GLU A 72 13.68 5.34 0.55
CA GLU A 72 12.95 5.42 -0.72
C GLU A 72 12.93 4.06 -1.43
N SER A 73 11.72 3.53 -1.67
CA SER A 73 11.56 2.42 -2.61
C SER A 73 11.87 2.91 -4.02
N TYR A 74 13.01 2.47 -4.54
CA TYR A 74 13.37 2.59 -5.96
C TYR A 74 12.93 1.38 -6.77
N PHE A 75 12.10 0.50 -6.18
CA PHE A 75 11.69 -0.77 -6.78
C PHE A 75 11.19 -0.55 -8.20
N ASN A 76 10.15 0.27 -8.39
CA ASN A 76 9.53 0.45 -9.69
C ASN A 76 10.47 1.04 -10.73
N ALA A 77 11.32 2.01 -10.35
CA ALA A 77 12.23 2.67 -11.28
C ALA A 77 13.36 1.74 -11.74
N ALA A 78 14.04 1.09 -10.79
CA ALA A 78 15.09 0.12 -11.08
C ALA A 78 14.56 -1.05 -11.92
N PHE A 79 13.35 -1.46 -11.61
CA PHE A 79 12.66 -2.53 -12.30
C PHE A 79 12.22 -2.15 -13.71
N TYR A 80 11.67 -0.95 -13.91
CA TYR A 80 11.30 -0.41 -15.21
C TYR A 80 12.51 -0.35 -16.16
N ASP A 81 13.63 0.20 -15.67
CA ASP A 81 14.84 0.35 -16.49
C ASP A 81 15.43 -1.01 -16.95
N LEU A 82 15.17 -2.10 -16.23
CA LEU A 82 15.64 -3.45 -16.60
C LEU A 82 14.82 -4.14 -17.70
N VAL A 83 13.54 -3.76 -17.87
CA VAL A 83 12.60 -4.54 -18.69
C VAL A 83 11.91 -3.76 -19.80
N LYS A 84 11.93 -2.42 -19.76
CA LYS A 84 11.19 -1.56 -20.72
C LYS A 84 11.43 -1.91 -22.19
N ASP A 85 12.64 -2.32 -22.55
CA ASP A 85 13.02 -2.62 -23.94
C ASP A 85 12.67 -4.05 -24.37
N ASN A 86 12.25 -4.90 -23.43
CA ASN A 86 12.02 -6.34 -23.65
C ASN A 86 10.62 -6.83 -23.23
N ALA A 87 9.81 -6.00 -22.57
CA ALA A 87 8.51 -6.37 -22.02
C ALA A 87 7.36 -6.32 -23.04
N THR A 88 7.56 -6.88 -24.24
CA THR A 88 6.51 -6.96 -25.27
C THR A 88 5.47 -8.03 -24.96
N TYR A 89 4.31 -7.96 -25.62
CA TYR A 89 3.25 -8.97 -25.49
C TYR A 89 3.74 -10.34 -25.95
N GLU A 90 4.38 -10.41 -27.11
CA GLU A 90 4.88 -11.65 -27.71
C GLU A 90 5.93 -12.30 -26.81
N LYS A 91 6.80 -11.49 -26.18
CA LYS A 91 7.80 -12.00 -25.26
C LYS A 91 7.18 -12.51 -23.97
N LEU A 92 6.18 -11.81 -23.45
CA LEU A 92 5.42 -12.26 -22.28
C LEU A 92 4.71 -13.59 -22.58
N GLU A 93 4.07 -13.72 -23.75
CA GLU A 93 3.39 -14.95 -24.17
C GLU A 93 4.36 -16.14 -24.29
N GLU A 94 5.52 -15.93 -24.90
CA GLU A 94 6.60 -16.94 -24.95
C GLU A 94 7.03 -17.39 -23.55
N ILE A 95 7.21 -16.42 -22.63
CA ILE A 95 7.58 -16.68 -21.24
C ILE A 95 6.49 -17.48 -20.51
N CYS A 96 5.23 -17.06 -20.63
CA CYS A 96 4.10 -17.74 -20.01
C CYS A 96 4.00 -19.19 -20.50
N ARG A 97 4.04 -19.40 -21.82
CA ARG A 97 4.02 -20.74 -22.43
C ARG A 97 5.16 -21.61 -21.90
N LYS A 98 6.38 -21.07 -21.83
CA LYS A 98 7.55 -21.80 -21.30
C LYS A 98 7.33 -22.24 -19.84
N TYR A 99 6.72 -21.39 -19.02
CA TYR A 99 6.42 -21.74 -17.62
C TYR A 99 5.27 -22.75 -17.49
N GLU A 100 4.26 -22.67 -18.35
CA GLU A 100 3.19 -23.68 -18.40
C GLU A 100 3.72 -25.08 -18.75
N THR A 101 4.70 -25.18 -19.66
CA THR A 101 5.37 -26.44 -19.99
C THR A 101 6.00 -27.13 -18.77
N LEU A 102 6.37 -26.36 -17.74
CA LEU A 102 6.92 -26.91 -16.51
C LEU A 102 5.85 -27.39 -15.52
N LYS A 103 4.60 -26.98 -15.70
CA LYS A 103 3.50 -27.21 -14.75
C LYS A 103 2.46 -28.20 -15.25
N THR A 104 2.18 -28.22 -16.55
CA THR A 104 1.13 -29.06 -17.15
C THR A 104 1.66 -29.86 -18.33
N ALA A 105 1.08 -31.05 -18.53
CA ALA A 105 1.33 -31.86 -19.71
C ALA A 105 0.63 -31.32 -20.97
N ASN A 106 -0.41 -30.48 -20.81
CA ASN A 106 -1.17 -29.89 -21.91
C ASN A 106 -1.09 -28.35 -21.87
N VAL A 107 0.02 -27.84 -22.38
CA VAL A 107 0.33 -26.40 -22.42
C VAL A 107 -0.65 -25.63 -23.28
N ASP A 108 -1.11 -26.20 -24.39
CA ASP A 108 -2.02 -25.53 -25.31
C ASP A 108 -3.39 -25.29 -24.68
N SER A 109 -3.87 -26.22 -23.85
CA SER A 109 -5.08 -26.01 -23.06
C SER A 109 -4.93 -24.87 -22.06
N ALA A 110 -3.82 -24.82 -21.30
CA ALA A 110 -3.58 -23.75 -20.33
C ALA A 110 -3.44 -22.38 -21.03
N MET A 111 -2.70 -22.31 -22.13
CA MET A 111 -2.59 -21.09 -22.92
C MET A 111 -3.92 -20.67 -23.55
N ALA A 112 -4.77 -21.61 -23.96
CA ALA A 112 -6.11 -21.30 -24.48
C ALA A 112 -7.02 -20.68 -23.40
N GLU A 113 -6.97 -21.16 -22.15
CA GLU A 113 -7.68 -20.53 -21.02
C GLU A 113 -7.20 -19.09 -20.80
N HIS A 114 -5.89 -18.87 -20.81
CA HIS A 114 -5.32 -17.52 -20.72
C HIS A 114 -5.79 -16.62 -21.86
N SER A 115 -5.72 -17.09 -23.12
CA SER A 115 -6.18 -16.33 -24.28
C SER A 115 -7.67 -15.98 -24.20
N GLN A 116 -8.52 -16.90 -23.72
CA GLN A 116 -9.94 -16.64 -23.53
C GLN A 116 -10.17 -15.53 -22.49
N ARG A 117 -9.43 -15.54 -21.38
CA ARG A 117 -9.50 -14.48 -20.37
C ARG A 117 -9.02 -13.14 -20.94
N VAL A 118 -7.88 -13.14 -21.64
CA VAL A 118 -7.32 -11.95 -22.30
C VAL A 118 -8.33 -11.31 -23.24
N ALA A 119 -9.01 -12.12 -24.08
CA ALA A 119 -10.01 -11.62 -25.01
C ALA A 119 -11.19 -10.91 -24.30
N LYS A 120 -11.57 -11.36 -23.10
CA LYS A 120 -12.64 -10.76 -22.31
C LYS A 120 -12.23 -9.45 -21.62
N THR A 121 -10.98 -9.34 -21.20
CA THR A 121 -10.56 -8.27 -20.27
C THR A 121 -9.65 -7.21 -20.87
N THR A 122 -9.20 -7.37 -22.12
CA THR A 122 -8.31 -6.41 -22.79
C THR A 122 -8.96 -5.02 -22.91
N SER A 123 -10.25 -4.95 -23.25
CA SER A 123 -10.98 -3.69 -23.45
C SER A 123 -11.04 -2.80 -22.21
N PHE A 124 -11.02 -3.41 -21.01
CA PHE A 124 -10.91 -2.66 -19.75
C PHE A 124 -9.59 -1.87 -19.70
N PHE A 125 -8.48 -2.52 -20.04
CA PHE A 125 -7.16 -1.89 -20.02
C PHE A 125 -6.99 -0.85 -21.13
N ASP A 126 -7.59 -1.08 -22.30
CA ASP A 126 -7.68 -0.07 -23.36
C ASP A 126 -8.40 1.19 -22.84
N GLY A 127 -9.53 1.01 -22.15
CA GLY A 127 -10.28 2.10 -21.50
C GLY A 127 -9.50 2.82 -20.38
N LYS A 128 -8.41 2.21 -19.88
CA LYS A 128 -7.49 2.77 -18.88
C LYS A 128 -6.21 3.35 -19.49
N GLY A 129 -6.18 3.53 -20.81
CA GLY A 129 -5.12 4.20 -21.56
C GLY A 129 -3.91 3.33 -21.92
N LEU A 130 -4.00 2.00 -21.77
CA LEU A 130 -3.01 1.09 -22.36
C LEU A 130 -3.36 0.86 -23.84
N THR A 131 -2.37 0.73 -24.71
CA THR A 131 -2.63 0.60 -26.15
C THR A 131 -2.41 -0.83 -26.65
N GLY A 132 -3.42 -1.45 -27.26
CA GLY A 132 -3.30 -2.67 -28.07
C GLY A 132 -2.51 -3.79 -27.37
N ASN A 133 -1.25 -4.00 -27.76
CA ASN A 133 -0.38 -5.02 -27.17
C ASN A 133 -0.10 -4.78 -25.67
N GLU A 134 -0.08 -3.55 -25.18
CA GLU A 134 0.08 -3.25 -23.76
C GLU A 134 -1.11 -3.70 -22.93
N ALA A 135 -2.33 -3.47 -23.44
CA ALA A 135 -3.57 -3.90 -22.81
C ALA A 135 -3.67 -5.43 -22.79
N LYS A 136 -3.32 -6.09 -23.91
CA LYS A 136 -3.22 -7.56 -23.96
C LYS A 136 -2.19 -8.11 -22.99
N ALA A 137 -1.01 -7.49 -22.89
CA ALA A 137 0.04 -7.92 -21.98
C ALA A 137 -0.37 -7.74 -20.51
N ALA A 138 -1.07 -6.66 -20.18
CA ALA A 138 -1.65 -6.45 -18.85
C ALA A 138 -2.68 -7.52 -18.49
N ALA A 139 -3.62 -7.81 -19.41
CA ALA A 139 -4.60 -8.87 -19.24
C ALA A 139 -3.96 -10.26 -19.08
N LEU A 140 -2.96 -10.57 -19.93
CA LEU A 140 -2.26 -11.85 -19.90
C LEU A 140 -1.50 -12.03 -18.58
N ALA A 141 -0.89 -10.97 -18.05
CA ALA A 141 -0.13 -11.05 -16.81
C ALA A 141 -1.01 -11.41 -15.60
N ILE A 142 -2.22 -10.84 -15.47
CA ILE A 142 -3.14 -11.20 -14.39
C ILE A 142 -3.71 -12.61 -14.58
N SER A 143 -4.10 -12.95 -15.81
CA SER A 143 -4.60 -14.30 -16.12
C SER A 143 -3.54 -15.37 -15.83
N PHE A 144 -2.28 -15.12 -16.18
CA PHE A 144 -1.15 -16.02 -15.90
C PHE A 144 -0.84 -16.09 -14.40
N TYR A 145 -0.90 -14.96 -13.69
CA TYR A 145 -0.71 -14.90 -12.24
C TYR A 145 -1.70 -15.82 -11.49
N SER A 146 -2.97 -15.75 -11.85
CA SER A 146 -4.06 -16.48 -11.19
C SER A 146 -4.21 -17.92 -11.67
N GLY A 147 -4.13 -18.16 -12.99
CA GLY A 147 -4.34 -19.48 -13.59
C GLY A 147 -3.26 -20.50 -13.22
N THR A 148 -2.08 -20.04 -12.83
CA THR A 148 -1.08 -20.92 -12.25
C THR A 148 -1.24 -21.00 -10.74
N LYS A 149 -1.77 -22.11 -10.21
CA LYS A 149 -2.05 -22.36 -8.78
C LYS A 149 -0.87 -22.26 -7.78
N SER A 150 0.24 -21.60 -8.13
CA SER A 150 1.23 -21.12 -7.15
C SER A 150 2.23 -20.14 -7.78
N GLY A 151 1.79 -18.89 -7.99
CA GLY A 151 2.64 -17.69 -8.06
C GLY A 151 3.34 -17.42 -9.39
N VAL A 152 3.53 -16.12 -9.68
CA VAL A 152 4.74 -15.59 -10.34
C VAL A 152 5.92 -16.48 -9.95
N PRO A 153 6.82 -16.87 -10.87
CA PRO A 153 7.91 -17.79 -10.58
C PRO A 153 8.48 -17.50 -9.21
N LYS A 154 8.18 -18.37 -8.23
CA LYS A 154 9.00 -18.42 -7.03
C LYS A 154 10.39 -18.67 -7.59
N PRO A 155 11.40 -17.81 -7.31
CA PRO A 155 12.76 -18.19 -7.63
C PRO A 155 12.91 -19.60 -7.08
N VAL A 156 13.29 -20.50 -7.98
CA VAL A 156 13.34 -21.95 -7.86
C VAL A 156 13.32 -22.42 -6.40
N LYS A 157 12.38 -23.30 -6.05
CA LYS A 157 12.31 -23.97 -4.73
C LYS A 157 13.73 -24.35 -4.25
N SER A 158 14.18 -23.63 -3.22
CA SER A 158 14.93 -24.12 -2.06
C SER A 158 16.06 -25.11 -2.33
N ASP A 159 17.24 -24.59 -2.68
CA ASP A 159 18.42 -25.01 -1.93
C ASP A 159 18.37 -24.24 -0.59
N PRO A 160 18.33 -24.91 0.58
CA PRO A 160 18.31 -24.24 1.88
C PRO A 160 19.57 -23.41 2.18
N ASN A 161 20.66 -23.56 1.41
CA ASN A 161 21.82 -22.67 1.45
C ASN A 161 21.72 -21.46 0.50
N ASP A 162 20.70 -21.46 -0.34
CA ASP A 162 20.51 -20.47 -1.37
C ASP A 162 19.69 -19.29 -0.83
N LYS A 163 20.41 -18.34 -0.26
CA LYS A 163 19.90 -17.04 0.22
C LYS A 163 19.33 -16.14 -0.90
N ARG A 164 18.93 -16.70 -2.05
CA ARG A 164 18.20 -16.03 -3.14
C ARG A 164 16.70 -15.86 -2.82
N HIS A 165 16.37 -15.68 -1.54
CA HIS A 165 15.14 -14.96 -1.20
C HIS A 165 15.20 -13.64 -1.94
N ILE A 166 14.06 -13.25 -2.51
CA ILE A 166 13.87 -11.91 -3.04
C ILE A 166 13.83 -10.97 -1.81
N GLU A 167 14.98 -10.77 -1.18
CA GLU A 167 15.42 -9.44 -0.78
C GLU A 167 15.52 -8.68 -2.09
N TYR A 168 14.44 -7.98 -2.46
CA TYR A 168 14.53 -7.00 -3.53
C TYR A 168 15.59 -6.00 -3.09
N ARG A 169 16.72 -6.08 -3.77
CA ARG A 169 17.98 -5.39 -3.50
C ARG A 169 17.76 -3.88 -3.52
N SER A 170 17.30 -3.33 -2.40
CA SER A 170 17.37 -1.91 -2.10
C SER A 170 18.86 -1.56 -1.98
N ASN A 171 19.43 -1.09 -3.09
CA ASN A 171 20.82 -0.66 -3.30
C ASN A 171 21.88 -1.77 -3.53
N ARG A 172 22.41 -1.79 -4.76
CA ARG A 172 23.72 -2.33 -5.21
C ARG A 172 24.12 -3.74 -4.74
N ALA A 173 24.05 -4.72 -5.63
CA ALA A 173 25.10 -5.74 -5.81
C ALA A 173 24.88 -6.57 -7.08
N LEU A 174 26.00 -6.94 -7.70
CA LEU A 174 26.18 -7.58 -9.00
C LEU A 174 25.43 -8.92 -9.18
N VAL A 175 25.06 -9.21 -10.43
CA VAL A 175 24.50 -10.49 -10.86
C VAL A 175 25.63 -11.34 -11.46
N ASN A 176 25.89 -12.49 -10.82
CA ASN A 176 26.80 -13.50 -11.32
C ASN A 176 26.27 -14.11 -12.64
N LYS A 177 27.16 -14.40 -13.59
CA LYS A 177 26.82 -14.56 -15.03
C LYS A 177 25.92 -15.74 -15.41
N GLN A 178 25.74 -16.76 -14.56
CA GLN A 178 25.01 -18.00 -14.95
C GLN A 178 23.50 -17.98 -14.72
N SER A 179 22.94 -16.95 -14.07
CA SER A 179 21.51 -16.89 -13.74
C SER A 179 20.77 -15.76 -14.46
N ARG A 180 21.11 -15.35 -15.69
CA ARG A 180 20.59 -14.09 -16.27
C ARG A 180 19.23 -14.20 -16.99
N GLU A 181 18.88 -15.33 -17.60
CA GLU A 181 17.63 -15.44 -18.36
C GLU A 181 16.38 -15.62 -17.48
N GLN A 182 16.47 -16.41 -16.40
CA GLN A 182 15.34 -16.64 -15.47
C GLN A 182 14.91 -15.37 -14.71
N PRO A 183 15.83 -14.48 -14.28
CA PRO A 183 15.47 -13.18 -13.72
C PRO A 183 14.77 -12.31 -14.74
N VAL A 184 15.30 -12.14 -15.95
CA VAL A 184 14.68 -11.24 -16.95
C VAL A 184 13.26 -11.69 -17.29
N ALA A 185 13.03 -13.00 -17.47
CA ALA A 185 11.68 -13.52 -17.70
C ALA A 185 10.71 -13.22 -16.54
N THR A 186 11.17 -13.41 -15.29
CA THR A 186 10.37 -13.11 -14.10
C THR A 186 10.09 -11.62 -13.96
N LEU A 187 11.09 -10.77 -14.26
CA LEU A 187 10.94 -9.32 -14.25
C LEU A 187 9.92 -8.86 -15.33
N ILE A 188 9.90 -9.46 -16.52
CA ILE A 188 8.90 -9.13 -17.54
C ILE A 188 7.48 -9.46 -17.08
N VAL A 189 7.28 -10.62 -16.43
CA VAL A 189 5.97 -11.00 -15.86
C VAL A 189 5.56 -10.02 -14.76
N CYS A 190 6.43 -9.78 -13.78
CA CYS A 190 6.18 -8.82 -12.70
C CYS A 190 5.86 -7.41 -13.22
N HIS A 191 6.42 -7.02 -14.37
CA HIS A 191 6.22 -5.69 -14.94
C HIS A 191 4.86 -5.50 -15.52
N ASN A 192 4.46 -6.47 -16.34
CA ASN A 192 3.13 -6.46 -16.90
C ASN A 192 2.07 -6.62 -15.79
N LEU A 193 2.36 -7.40 -14.74
CA LEU A 193 1.48 -7.53 -13.58
C LEU A 193 1.38 -6.22 -12.79
N LEU A 194 2.51 -5.56 -12.47
CA LEU A 194 2.52 -4.25 -11.79
C LEU A 194 1.72 -3.23 -12.59
N ARG A 195 1.96 -3.17 -13.91
CA ARG A 195 1.25 -2.26 -14.83
C ARG A 195 -0.24 -2.54 -14.85
N ALA A 196 -0.65 -3.80 -14.94
CA ALA A 196 -2.06 -4.19 -14.95
C ALA A 196 -2.75 -3.84 -13.62
N VAL A 197 -2.18 -4.29 -12.50
CA VAL A 197 -2.78 -4.15 -11.17
C VAL A 197 -2.86 -2.68 -10.74
N SER A 198 -1.91 -1.85 -11.15
CA SER A 198 -1.93 -0.41 -10.84
C SER A 198 -3.13 0.31 -11.47
N LYS A 199 -3.70 -0.21 -12.58
CA LYS A 199 -4.87 0.37 -13.27
C LYS A 199 -6.21 0.01 -12.60
N LEU A 200 -6.18 -0.88 -11.62
CA LEU A 200 -7.37 -1.34 -10.90
C LEU A 200 -7.70 -0.40 -9.75
N SER A 201 -8.99 -0.31 -9.42
CA SER A 201 -9.48 0.48 -8.29
C SER A 201 -9.01 -0.11 -6.95
N TYR A 202 -8.87 0.76 -5.95
CA TYR A 202 -8.53 0.34 -4.59
C TYR A 202 -9.67 -0.50 -4.00
N TYR A 203 -9.31 -1.60 -3.37
CA TYR A 203 -10.15 -2.34 -2.46
C TYR A 203 -9.85 -1.89 -1.02
N GLN A 204 -10.82 -1.20 -0.43
CA GLN A 204 -10.80 -0.87 0.99
C GLN A 204 -11.71 -1.85 1.73
N GLY A 205 -11.16 -2.54 2.72
CA GLY A 205 -11.92 -3.56 3.44
C GLY A 205 -11.08 -4.72 3.95
N TYR A 206 -11.75 -5.69 4.55
CA TYR A 206 -11.08 -6.84 5.13
C TYR A 206 -10.67 -7.87 4.08
N VAL A 207 -9.44 -8.34 4.21
CA VAL A 207 -8.91 -9.48 3.47
C VAL A 207 -8.21 -10.44 4.43
N SER A 208 -7.94 -11.66 3.96
CA SER A 208 -7.21 -12.66 4.72
C SER A 208 -6.17 -13.38 3.86
N ARG A 209 -5.12 -13.86 4.50
CA ARG A 209 -4.08 -14.68 3.85
C ARG A 209 -3.60 -15.75 4.82
N SER A 210 -3.46 -16.98 4.34
CA SER A 210 -2.81 -18.04 5.11
C SER A 210 -1.48 -18.42 4.46
N CYS A 211 -0.43 -18.53 5.26
CA CYS A 211 0.86 -19.04 4.80
C CYS A 211 1.51 -19.96 5.86
N ARG A 212 2.67 -20.50 5.49
CA ARG A 212 3.52 -21.21 6.45
C ARG A 212 4.74 -20.35 6.69
N LEU A 213 4.99 -19.98 7.95
CA LEU A 213 6.16 -19.25 8.39
C LEU A 213 6.95 -20.11 9.40
N ASN A 214 8.26 -19.90 9.48
CA ASN A 214 9.06 -20.42 10.59
C ASN A 214 9.01 -19.47 11.81
N ASP A 215 9.56 -19.89 12.94
CA ASP A 215 9.49 -19.14 14.20
C ASP A 215 10.18 -17.77 14.10
N ASP A 216 11.32 -17.68 13.39
CA ASP A 216 12.05 -16.42 13.18
C ASP A 216 11.21 -15.44 12.33
N GLU A 217 10.56 -15.93 11.27
CA GLU A 217 9.67 -15.14 10.41
C GLU A 217 8.43 -14.66 11.17
N VAL A 218 7.84 -15.52 12.01
CA VAL A 218 6.70 -15.16 12.87
C VAL A 218 7.12 -14.09 13.88
N GLY A 219 8.33 -14.20 14.44
CA GLY A 219 8.87 -13.24 15.40
C GLY A 219 8.99 -11.80 14.87
N LEU A 220 8.95 -11.58 13.56
CA LEU A 220 8.94 -10.25 12.94
C LEU A 220 7.60 -9.51 13.12
N TYR A 221 6.51 -10.24 13.35
CA TYR A 221 5.15 -9.71 13.39
C TYR A 221 4.70 -9.36 14.82
N MET A 222 5.46 -8.47 15.46
CA MET A 222 5.14 -7.99 16.81
C MET A 222 4.12 -6.83 16.78
N PRO A 223 3.12 -6.81 17.68
CA PRO A 223 2.24 -5.66 17.87
C PRO A 223 3.00 -4.33 17.95
N GLY A 224 2.55 -3.33 17.20
CA GLY A 224 3.19 -2.02 17.06
C GLY A 224 4.32 -1.95 16.03
N SER A 225 4.77 -3.09 15.46
CA SER A 225 5.76 -3.09 14.40
C SER A 225 5.15 -2.69 13.06
N VAL A 226 6.00 -2.15 12.19
CA VAL A 226 5.69 -1.91 10.78
C VAL A 226 6.46 -2.92 9.95
N VAL A 227 5.75 -3.67 9.12
CA VAL A 227 6.32 -4.65 8.20
C VAL A 227 6.08 -4.24 6.76
N ILE A 228 7.01 -4.57 5.87
CA ILE A 228 6.91 -4.31 4.44
C ILE A 228 6.90 -5.64 3.70
N TRP A 229 5.89 -5.85 2.86
CA TRP A 229 5.84 -7.02 1.98
C TRP A 229 6.48 -6.68 0.64
N SER A 230 7.68 -7.21 0.39
CA SER A 230 8.49 -6.94 -0.81
C SER A 230 8.00 -7.62 -2.09
N GLN A 231 6.91 -8.39 -2.03
CA GLN A 231 6.40 -9.21 -3.14
C GLN A 231 4.89 -9.00 -3.30
N PHE A 232 4.41 -9.28 -4.52
CA PHE A 232 2.98 -9.43 -4.78
C PHE A 232 2.37 -10.44 -3.82
N SER A 233 1.31 -10.02 -3.12
CA SER A 233 0.70 -10.85 -2.08
C SER A 233 -0.80 -10.96 -2.31
N GLY A 234 -1.21 -12.12 -2.84
CA GLY A 234 -2.60 -12.49 -3.01
C GLY A 234 -3.30 -12.76 -1.66
N THR A 235 -4.53 -12.27 -1.54
CA THR A 235 -5.36 -12.40 -0.34
C THR A 235 -6.79 -12.68 -0.75
N PHE A 236 -7.58 -13.25 0.14
CA PHE A 236 -9.00 -13.51 -0.09
C PHE A 236 -9.84 -12.43 0.58
N LYS A 237 -10.76 -11.83 -0.16
CA LYS A 237 -11.74 -10.89 0.37
C LYS A 237 -12.63 -11.57 1.40
N GLY A 238 -12.97 -10.84 2.47
CA GLY A 238 -13.94 -11.28 3.46
C GLY A 238 -13.56 -10.92 4.89
N GLU A 239 -14.55 -10.93 5.79
CA GLU A 239 -14.36 -10.62 7.21
C GLU A 239 -13.87 -11.82 8.04
N THR A 240 -14.10 -13.04 7.57
CA THR A 240 -13.63 -14.26 8.21
C THR A 240 -12.20 -14.58 7.82
N VAL A 241 -11.43 -15.14 8.75
CA VAL A 241 -10.19 -15.83 8.41
C VAL A 241 -10.59 -17.18 7.82
N HIS A 242 -10.13 -17.50 6.61
CA HIS A 242 -10.44 -18.80 5.99
C HIS A 242 -10.15 -19.95 6.96
N ASN A 243 -11.08 -20.91 7.03
CA ASN A 243 -11.06 -21.95 8.03
C ASN A 243 -9.76 -22.76 7.95
N SER A 244 -9.10 -22.95 9.09
CA SER A 244 -7.89 -23.77 9.23
C SER A 244 -8.03 -25.18 8.64
N SER A 245 -9.27 -25.70 8.57
CA SER A 245 -9.58 -27.02 7.98
C SER A 245 -9.32 -27.11 6.48
N GLU A 246 -9.43 -26.00 5.73
CA GLU A 246 -9.18 -25.96 4.29
C GLU A 246 -7.68 -25.95 3.96
N PHE A 247 -6.84 -25.57 4.93
CA PHE A 247 -5.39 -25.48 4.75
C PHE A 247 -4.61 -25.99 5.98
N PRO A 248 -4.68 -27.29 6.30
CA PRO A 248 -4.12 -27.86 7.53
C PRO A 248 -2.59 -27.72 7.67
N HIS A 249 -1.89 -27.40 6.59
CA HIS A 249 -0.43 -27.21 6.57
C HIS A 249 0.02 -25.76 6.80
N ARG A 250 -0.90 -24.83 7.01
CA ARG A 250 -0.63 -23.41 7.28
C ARG A 250 -0.61 -23.20 8.78
N ASN A 251 0.44 -22.56 9.29
CA ASN A 251 0.55 -22.20 10.70
C ASN A 251 0.31 -20.71 10.96
N THR A 252 0.19 -19.88 9.92
CA THR A 252 0.01 -18.43 10.09
C THR A 252 -1.15 -17.91 9.26
N PHE A 253 -2.01 -17.14 9.91
CA PHE A 253 -3.21 -16.55 9.35
C PHE A 253 -3.18 -15.04 9.57
N PHE A 254 -3.21 -14.30 8.46
CA PHE A 254 -3.25 -12.86 8.46
C PHE A 254 -4.69 -12.39 8.30
N LYS A 255 -5.11 -11.49 9.18
CA LYS A 255 -6.29 -10.65 9.01
C LYS A 255 -5.81 -9.24 8.70
N ILE A 256 -6.27 -8.68 7.57
CA ILE A 256 -5.74 -7.42 7.05
C ILE A 256 -6.90 -6.48 6.77
N TYR A 257 -6.78 -5.22 7.20
CA TYR A 257 -7.59 -4.14 6.64
C TYR A 257 -6.81 -3.46 5.52
N SER A 258 -7.27 -3.68 4.29
CA SER A 258 -6.69 -3.13 3.07
C SER A 258 -7.11 -1.68 2.86
N LEU A 259 -6.18 -0.85 2.39
CA LEU A 259 -6.46 0.51 1.92
C LEU A 259 -6.27 0.64 0.41
N THR A 260 -5.25 -0.03 -0.14
CA THR A 260 -4.82 0.06 -1.53
C THR A 260 -4.61 -1.31 -2.19
N GLY A 261 -5.08 -2.42 -1.58
CA GLY A 261 -5.18 -3.70 -2.28
C GLY A 261 -6.03 -3.58 -3.56
N ARG A 262 -5.87 -4.48 -4.52
CA ARG A 262 -6.57 -4.42 -5.82
C ARG A 262 -7.32 -5.72 -6.08
N SER A 263 -8.64 -5.66 -6.23
CA SER A 263 -9.42 -6.84 -6.61
C SER A 263 -9.05 -7.28 -8.03
N ILE A 264 -8.66 -8.55 -8.21
CA ILE A 264 -8.35 -9.11 -9.53
C ILE A 264 -9.40 -10.11 -10.01
N LYS A 265 -10.51 -10.26 -9.28
CA LYS A 265 -11.60 -11.22 -9.53
C LYS A 265 -12.03 -11.29 -11.01
N GLU A 266 -12.32 -10.14 -11.61
CA GLU A 266 -12.82 -10.05 -13.01
C GLU A 266 -11.76 -10.45 -14.06
N PHE A 267 -10.49 -10.40 -13.67
CA PHE A 267 -9.32 -10.65 -14.51
C PHE A 267 -8.67 -12.01 -14.26
N SER A 268 -9.09 -12.68 -13.18
CA SER A 268 -8.59 -13.97 -12.75
C SER A 268 -9.14 -15.11 -13.61
N ASN A 269 -8.37 -16.19 -13.76
CA ASN A 269 -8.91 -17.44 -14.31
C ASN A 269 -9.89 -18.13 -13.34
N TYR A 270 -9.85 -17.77 -12.06
CA TYR A 270 -10.75 -18.26 -11.01
C TYR A 270 -11.61 -17.10 -10.50
N GLU A 271 -12.75 -16.86 -11.13
CA GLU A 271 -13.67 -15.77 -10.75
C GLU A 271 -14.30 -15.97 -9.37
N ASP A 272 -14.35 -17.21 -8.88
CA ASP A 272 -14.86 -17.54 -7.55
C ASP A 272 -13.85 -17.16 -6.45
N GLU A 273 -12.58 -17.03 -6.79
CA GLU A 273 -11.56 -16.52 -5.89
C GLU A 273 -11.73 -14.99 -5.86
N GLU A 274 -12.37 -14.48 -4.81
CA GLU A 274 -12.49 -13.03 -4.57
C GLU A 274 -11.13 -12.44 -4.16
N GLU A 275 -10.12 -12.63 -5.01
CA GLU A 275 -8.73 -12.32 -4.73
C GLU A 275 -8.48 -10.81 -4.79
N VAL A 276 -7.84 -10.32 -3.73
CA VAL A 276 -7.30 -8.97 -3.63
C VAL A 276 -5.79 -9.07 -3.57
N LEU A 277 -5.13 -8.40 -4.51
CA LEU A 277 -3.69 -8.43 -4.68
C LEU A 277 -3.06 -7.16 -4.11
N PHE A 278 -2.10 -7.32 -3.21
CA PHE A 278 -1.21 -6.24 -2.78
C PHE A 278 -0.01 -6.13 -3.70
N LEU A 279 0.36 -4.89 -4.03
CA LEU A 279 1.58 -4.59 -4.77
C LEU A 279 2.83 -4.79 -3.89
N PRO A 280 4.01 -5.01 -4.49
CA PRO A 280 5.28 -4.95 -3.76
C PRO A 280 5.42 -3.64 -2.96
N ASP A 281 6.12 -3.75 -1.84
CA ASP A 281 6.37 -2.70 -0.86
C ASP A 281 5.12 -2.19 -0.12
N SER A 282 4.02 -2.96 -0.18
CA SER A 282 2.86 -2.69 0.68
C SER A 282 3.27 -2.78 2.15
N THR A 283 2.91 -1.74 2.91
CA THR A 283 3.35 -1.57 4.30
C THR A 283 2.18 -1.81 5.25
N PHE A 284 2.44 -2.52 6.34
CA PHE A 284 1.42 -2.92 7.29
C PHE A 284 1.85 -2.61 8.72
N LEU A 285 0.94 -2.02 9.49
CA LEU A 285 1.04 -1.91 10.93
C LEU A 285 0.47 -3.18 11.56
N ILE A 286 1.29 -3.86 12.35
CA ILE A 286 0.87 -5.01 13.13
C ILE A 286 0.10 -4.54 14.35
N LEU A 287 -1.16 -4.91 14.40
CA LEU A 287 -2.04 -4.59 15.50
C LEU A 287 -1.93 -5.68 16.55
N GLY A 288 -2.33 -6.91 16.23
CA GLY A 288 -2.34 -8.00 17.22
C GLY A 288 -1.62 -9.24 16.72
N HIS A 289 -1.18 -10.06 17.67
CA HIS A 289 -0.67 -11.40 17.43
C HIS A 289 -1.26 -12.34 18.48
N ALA A 290 -1.96 -13.37 18.03
CA ALA A 290 -2.57 -14.37 18.89
C ALA A 290 -2.12 -15.77 18.50
N HIS A 291 -2.06 -16.66 19.50
CA HIS A 291 -1.69 -18.06 19.36
C HIS A 291 -2.92 -18.93 19.60
N PHE A 292 -3.04 -20.02 18.83
CA PHE A 292 -4.11 -20.99 19.00
C PHE A 292 -3.61 -22.41 18.66
N PHE A 293 -4.42 -23.44 18.96
CA PHE A 293 -4.00 -24.85 18.90
C PHE A 293 -2.65 -25.12 19.60
N HIS A 294 -2.58 -24.84 20.90
CA HIS A 294 -1.39 -25.06 21.73
C HIS A 294 -0.12 -24.34 21.23
N GLY A 295 -0.28 -23.15 20.63
CA GLY A 295 0.86 -22.34 20.18
C GLY A 295 1.40 -22.69 18.79
N THR A 296 0.81 -23.68 18.11
CA THR A 296 1.27 -24.14 16.79
C THR A 296 0.71 -23.32 15.64
N GLN A 297 -0.33 -22.51 15.87
CA GLN A 297 -0.92 -21.63 14.88
C GLN A 297 -0.98 -20.18 15.38
N HIS A 298 -0.79 -19.24 14.46
CA HIS A 298 -0.69 -17.81 14.70
C HIS A 298 -1.74 -17.04 13.91
N ALA A 299 -2.45 -16.15 14.58
CA ALA A 299 -3.33 -15.16 13.97
C ALA A 299 -2.68 -13.77 14.12
N ILE A 300 -2.41 -13.12 12.99
CA ILE A 300 -1.76 -11.80 12.95
C ILE A 300 -2.77 -10.81 12.36
N TYR A 301 -3.08 -9.77 13.12
CA TYR A 301 -4.00 -8.71 12.73
C TYR A 301 -3.20 -7.50 12.32
N MET A 302 -3.47 -6.96 11.13
CA MET A 302 -2.74 -5.81 10.64
C MET A 302 -3.60 -4.87 9.79
N ARG A 303 -3.17 -3.62 9.72
CA ARG A 303 -3.78 -2.60 8.89
C ARG A 303 -2.75 -2.11 7.89
N GLN A 304 -3.13 -1.99 6.62
CA GLN A 304 -2.28 -1.36 5.64
C GLN A 304 -2.12 0.14 5.97
N VAL A 305 -0.89 0.66 5.88
CA VAL A 305 -0.58 2.06 6.16
C VAL A 305 0.26 2.67 5.03
N GLU A 306 0.07 3.95 4.75
CA GLU A 306 0.81 4.68 3.71
C GLU A 306 1.72 5.73 4.37
N LEU A 307 3.01 5.41 4.49
CA LEU A 307 3.98 6.18 5.28
C LEU A 307 4.83 7.17 4.45
N GLY A 308 4.42 7.43 3.20
CA GLY A 308 5.16 8.30 2.28
C GLY A 308 6.58 7.81 1.96
N ILE A 309 6.79 6.49 1.98
CA ILE A 309 8.08 5.80 1.73
C ILE A 309 8.25 5.63 0.21
N SER A 310 8.20 6.75 -0.51
CA SER A 310 8.25 6.78 -1.96
C SER A 310 8.99 8.02 -2.46
N LYS A 311 9.34 8.01 -3.75
CA LYS A 311 10.03 9.15 -4.37
C LYS A 311 9.12 10.39 -4.41
N LEU A 312 7.86 10.20 -4.82
CA LEU A 312 6.84 11.25 -4.86
C LEU A 312 5.70 10.85 -3.92
N SER A 313 5.30 11.76 -3.04
CA SER A 313 4.23 11.54 -2.08
C SER A 313 3.22 12.67 -2.14
N VAL A 314 1.93 12.32 -2.05
CA VAL A 314 0.84 13.29 -1.88
C VAL A 314 0.10 12.96 -0.60
N LEU A 315 0.04 13.90 0.34
CA LEU A 315 -0.91 13.82 1.45
C LEU A 315 -2.26 14.35 0.95
N TRP A 316 -3.29 13.51 0.97
CA TRP A 316 -4.65 13.89 0.63
C TRP A 316 -5.52 13.83 1.88
N VAL A 317 -6.14 14.96 2.22
CA VAL A 317 -7.02 15.10 3.38
C VAL A 317 -8.46 15.40 2.95
N ASP A 318 -9.38 14.49 3.23
CA ASP A 318 -10.78 14.56 2.79
C ASP A 318 -11.65 13.65 3.69
N ASP A 319 -12.80 14.11 4.17
CA ASP A 319 -13.63 13.35 5.13
C ASP A 319 -14.31 12.12 4.52
N GLU A 320 -14.39 12.06 3.19
CA GLU A 320 -14.96 10.94 2.45
C GLU A 320 -13.88 9.97 1.92
N ILE A 321 -12.58 10.19 2.21
CA ILE A 321 -11.47 9.45 1.59
C ILE A 321 -11.52 7.91 1.74
N PHE A 322 -12.18 7.42 2.80
CA PHE A 322 -12.38 5.99 3.06
C PHE A 322 -13.79 5.49 2.71
N GLN A 323 -14.63 6.31 2.09
CA GLN A 323 -15.95 5.89 1.60
C GLN A 323 -15.82 5.24 0.23
N ASP A 324 -16.49 4.11 0.03
CA ASP A 324 -16.40 3.30 -1.20
C ASP A 324 -16.80 4.08 -2.47
N ASN A 325 -17.74 5.02 -2.33
CA ASN A 325 -18.28 5.86 -3.41
C ASN A 325 -17.59 7.23 -3.54
N TRP A 326 -16.47 7.46 -2.86
CA TRP A 326 -15.77 8.73 -2.93
C TRP A 326 -15.25 9.02 -4.34
N TYR A 327 -15.82 10.06 -4.97
CA TYR A 327 -15.61 10.38 -6.38
C TYR A 327 -14.16 10.65 -6.75
N ASN A 328 -13.39 11.29 -5.85
CA ASN A 328 -12.03 11.72 -6.14
C ASN A 328 -11.00 10.56 -6.15
N ARG A 329 -11.37 9.36 -5.68
CA ARG A 329 -10.50 8.17 -5.66
C ARG A 329 -9.91 7.86 -7.03
N LYS A 330 -10.66 8.10 -8.10
CA LYS A 330 -10.20 7.86 -9.47
C LYS A 330 -8.93 8.64 -9.81
N TYR A 331 -8.78 9.88 -9.32
CA TYR A 331 -7.60 10.69 -9.59
C TYR A 331 -6.33 10.11 -8.96
N MET A 332 -6.46 9.52 -7.77
CA MET A 332 -5.34 8.84 -7.12
C MET A 332 -4.90 7.61 -7.91
N VAL A 333 -5.85 6.73 -8.25
CA VAL A 333 -5.59 5.52 -9.03
C VAL A 333 -4.95 5.88 -10.38
N ASP A 334 -5.52 6.85 -11.09
CA ASP A 334 -5.03 7.25 -12.40
C ASP A 334 -3.63 7.87 -12.33
N ALA A 335 -3.34 8.69 -11.29
CA ALA A 335 -2.02 9.29 -11.09
C ALA A 335 -0.95 8.24 -10.71
N GLU A 336 -1.24 7.30 -9.82
CA GLU A 336 -0.32 6.19 -9.50
C GLU A 336 0.00 5.36 -10.74
N ALA A 337 -0.98 5.16 -11.61
CA ALA A 337 -0.85 4.33 -12.80
C ALA A 337 -0.33 5.07 -14.04
N LYS A 338 -0.21 6.40 -14.01
CA LYS A 338 0.26 7.23 -15.13
C LYS A 338 1.73 6.98 -15.43
N ASP A 339 2.56 6.97 -14.39
CA ASP A 339 4.00 6.76 -14.50
C ASP A 339 4.53 5.92 -13.34
N LEU A 340 4.63 4.61 -13.57
CA LEU A 340 5.14 3.65 -12.59
C LEU A 340 6.57 4.01 -12.13
N LYS A 341 7.38 4.66 -12.98
CA LYS A 341 8.75 5.06 -12.66
C LYS A 341 8.79 6.16 -11.59
N LYS A 342 7.75 7.01 -11.53
CA LYS A 342 7.63 8.04 -10.49
C LYS A 342 7.43 7.44 -9.11
N ASN A 343 6.88 6.22 -9.01
CA ASN A 343 6.49 5.58 -7.74
C ASN A 343 5.72 6.56 -6.84
N LEU A 344 4.69 7.19 -7.41
CA LEU A 344 3.80 8.08 -6.68
C LEU A 344 3.00 7.27 -5.65
N ARG A 345 2.91 7.76 -4.42
CA ARG A 345 2.06 7.18 -3.37
C ARG A 345 1.22 8.25 -2.69
N PHE A 346 0.03 7.87 -2.27
CA PHE A 346 -0.89 8.75 -1.57
C PHE A 346 -1.00 8.38 -0.09
N ILE A 347 -0.74 9.35 0.79
CA ILE A 347 -1.03 9.28 2.21
C ILE A 347 -2.46 9.79 2.38
N GLN A 348 -3.39 8.91 2.72
CA GLN A 348 -4.82 9.21 2.85
C GLN A 348 -5.15 9.52 4.30
N LYS A 349 -5.75 10.69 4.58
CA LYS A 349 -6.15 11.06 5.93
C LYS A 349 -7.57 11.63 5.96
N SER A 350 -8.42 11.19 6.89
CA SER A 350 -9.83 11.60 6.91
C SER A 350 -10.10 12.94 7.61
N SER A 351 -9.12 13.49 8.31
CA SER A 351 -9.30 14.70 9.12
C SER A 351 -8.03 15.51 9.28
N THR A 352 -8.19 16.75 9.75
CA THR A 352 -7.08 17.65 10.08
C THR A 352 -6.21 17.03 11.16
N ASN A 353 -6.81 16.36 12.14
CA ASN A 353 -6.07 15.79 13.28
C ASN A 353 -5.21 14.60 12.87
N THR A 354 -5.74 13.68 12.05
CA THR A 354 -4.97 12.53 11.57
C THR A 354 -3.88 12.95 10.59
N ALA A 355 -4.15 13.97 9.75
CA ALA A 355 -3.13 14.58 8.90
C ALA A 355 -2.00 15.21 9.71
N LEU A 356 -2.32 15.98 10.77
CA LEU A 356 -1.32 16.60 11.63
C LEU A 356 -0.50 15.57 12.41
N SER A 357 -1.12 14.49 12.88
CA SER A 357 -0.43 13.37 13.53
C SER A 357 0.65 12.79 12.61
N PHE A 358 0.31 12.57 11.34
CA PHE A 358 1.28 12.10 10.34
C PHE A 358 2.38 13.12 10.08
N LEU A 359 2.04 14.39 9.92
CA LEU A 359 2.99 15.47 9.65
C LEU A 359 3.95 15.69 10.82
N GLU A 360 3.48 15.52 12.05
CA GLU A 360 4.30 15.59 13.26
C GLU A 360 5.19 14.36 13.42
N SER A 361 4.80 13.20 12.89
CA SER A 361 5.57 11.94 12.92
C SER A 361 6.94 12.02 12.21
N PRO A 362 7.89 11.09 12.45
CA PRO A 362 9.17 11.07 11.74
C PRO A 362 9.00 10.87 10.24
N PHE A 363 7.92 10.19 9.82
CA PHE A 363 7.59 9.99 8.41
C PHE A 363 7.20 11.31 7.74
N GLY A 364 6.32 12.09 8.37
CA GLY A 364 5.91 13.40 7.87
C GLY A 364 7.04 14.43 7.92
N GLN A 365 7.79 14.50 9.02
CA GLN A 365 8.92 15.42 9.16
C GLN A 365 10.01 15.19 8.11
N ARG A 366 10.21 13.96 7.64
CA ARG A 366 11.13 13.66 6.53
C ARG A 366 10.73 14.34 5.21
N LEU A 367 9.43 14.51 4.99
CA LEU A 367 8.84 15.08 3.77
C LEU A 367 8.75 16.61 3.81
N LYS A 368 9.01 17.21 4.97
CA LYS A 368 8.96 18.65 5.20
C LYS A 368 9.85 19.40 4.21
N ASN A 369 9.23 20.34 3.49
CA ASN A 369 9.87 21.22 2.50
C ASN A 369 10.51 20.51 1.30
N ARG A 370 10.21 19.22 1.07
CA ARG A 370 10.60 18.51 -0.14
C ARG A 370 9.72 18.93 -1.32
N ASP A 371 10.35 19.21 -2.46
CA ASP A 371 9.66 19.45 -3.74
C ASP A 371 8.90 18.21 -4.23
N THR A 372 9.30 17.03 -3.77
CA THR A 372 8.63 15.74 -4.03
C THR A 372 7.45 15.42 -3.10
N PHE A 373 7.05 16.36 -2.23
CA PHE A 373 5.90 16.21 -1.36
C PHE A 373 4.89 17.34 -1.57
N ARG A 374 3.66 16.96 -1.92
CA ARG A 374 2.53 17.86 -2.16
C ARG A 374 1.37 17.53 -1.21
N ILE A 375 0.54 18.51 -0.93
CA ILE A 375 -0.61 18.36 -0.02
C ILE A 375 -1.89 18.79 -0.75
N VAL A 376 -2.89 17.92 -0.76
CA VAL A 376 -4.24 18.19 -1.27
C VAL A 376 -5.20 18.14 -0.09
N SER A 377 -6.11 19.10 -0.03
CA SER A 377 -7.22 19.09 0.93
C SER A 377 -8.45 19.71 0.29
N ASP A 378 -9.63 19.38 0.79
CA ASP A 378 -10.81 20.20 0.60
C ASP A 378 -10.81 21.43 1.54
N MET A 379 -11.79 22.32 1.37
CA MET A 379 -12.06 23.38 2.35
C MET A 379 -13.01 22.91 3.46
N ARG A 380 -13.98 22.04 3.12
CA ARG A 380 -15.09 21.68 3.99
C ARG A 380 -15.04 20.20 4.37
N ARG A 381 -15.04 19.89 5.66
CA ARG A 381 -15.10 18.51 6.21
C ARG A 381 -16.13 18.39 7.30
N THR A 382 -17.17 17.60 7.07
CA THR A 382 -18.34 17.48 7.95
C THR A 382 -18.07 16.70 9.23
N ASN A 383 -17.03 15.87 9.25
CA ASN A 383 -16.58 15.12 10.42
C ASN A 383 -15.74 15.95 11.42
N GLU A 384 -15.51 17.24 11.18
CA GLU A 384 -14.70 18.11 12.06
C GLU A 384 -15.53 19.15 12.82
N GLU A 385 -15.04 19.61 13.97
CA GLU A 385 -15.71 20.62 14.80
C GLU A 385 -15.99 21.95 14.09
N SER A 386 -15.15 22.35 13.13
CA SER A 386 -15.35 23.56 12.32
C SER A 386 -15.36 23.17 10.84
N PRO A 387 -16.51 22.67 10.34
CA PRO A 387 -16.56 22.06 9.02
C PRO A 387 -16.17 23.00 7.90
N HIS A 388 -16.54 24.29 7.99
CA HIS A 388 -16.48 25.21 6.86
C HIS A 388 -15.09 25.77 6.53
N ASN A 389 -14.11 25.62 7.44
CA ASN A 389 -12.77 26.18 7.28
C ASN A 389 -11.67 25.14 7.53
N ALA A 390 -12.00 23.85 7.47
CA ALA A 390 -11.10 22.74 7.76
C ALA A 390 -9.79 22.85 6.95
N GLY A 391 -9.86 23.08 5.64
CA GLY A 391 -8.70 23.25 4.77
C GLY A 391 -7.79 24.42 5.18
N ALA A 392 -8.39 25.57 5.51
CA ALA A 392 -7.64 26.73 6.00
C ALA A 392 -6.96 26.44 7.36
N ARG A 393 -7.65 25.77 8.29
CA ARG A 393 -7.08 25.37 9.59
C ARG A 393 -5.89 24.43 9.40
N LEU A 394 -5.99 23.46 8.49
CA LEU A 394 -4.90 22.55 8.16
C LEU A 394 -3.68 23.33 7.65
N ILE A 395 -3.85 24.24 6.69
CA ILE A 395 -2.76 25.08 6.17
C ILE A 395 -2.12 25.91 7.28
N LYS A 396 -2.92 26.54 8.13
CA LYS A 396 -2.42 27.32 9.28
C LYS A 396 -1.52 26.49 10.19
N ARG A 397 -1.93 25.25 10.47
CA ARG A 397 -1.17 24.31 11.31
C ARG A 397 0.08 23.80 10.60
N LEU A 398 0.01 23.49 9.31
CA LEU A 398 1.16 23.12 8.47
C LEU A 398 2.28 24.17 8.53
N ARG A 399 1.91 25.45 8.36
CA ARG A 399 2.87 26.56 8.38
C ARG A 399 3.48 26.75 9.77
N LYS A 400 2.70 26.56 10.84
CA LYS A 400 3.22 26.53 12.23
C LYS A 400 4.19 25.37 12.47
N LEU A 401 3.96 24.22 11.85
CA LEU A 401 4.89 23.08 11.86
C LEU A 401 6.11 23.30 10.94
N GLY A 402 6.17 24.41 10.21
CA GLY A 402 7.27 24.78 9.32
C GLY A 402 7.27 24.09 7.96
N PHE A 403 6.14 23.48 7.57
CA PHE A 403 5.96 22.97 6.21
C PHE A 403 5.63 24.14 5.29
N ASN A 404 6.44 24.32 4.25
CA ASN A 404 6.31 25.26 3.14
C ASN A 404 6.08 24.51 1.81
N ASN A 405 5.64 23.26 1.89
CA ASN A 405 5.26 22.46 0.73
C ASN A 405 4.07 23.09 -0.01
N GLN A 406 4.01 22.81 -1.32
CA GLN A 406 2.87 23.20 -2.15
C GLN A 406 1.59 22.54 -1.63
N CYS A 407 0.55 23.35 -1.48
CA CYS A 407 -0.78 22.95 -1.01
C CYS A 407 -1.82 23.32 -2.07
N LEU A 408 -2.71 22.40 -2.40
CA LEU A 408 -3.86 22.65 -3.26
C LEU A 408 -5.14 22.41 -2.46
N LEU A 409 -6.00 23.45 -2.40
CA LEU A 409 -7.37 23.30 -1.96
C LEU A 409 -8.26 23.02 -3.17
N PHE A 410 -8.72 21.78 -3.30
CA PHE A 410 -9.67 21.37 -4.33
C PHE A 410 -11.09 21.49 -3.79
N VAL A 411 -11.87 22.42 -4.32
CA VAL A 411 -13.13 22.88 -3.69
C VAL A 411 -14.27 22.93 -4.70
N GLY A 412 -15.51 22.86 -4.20
CA GLY A 412 -16.72 23.06 -5.03
C GLY A 412 -17.05 24.54 -5.29
N ASP A 413 -16.59 25.45 -4.44
CA ASP A 413 -16.80 26.90 -4.56
C ASP A 413 -15.49 27.65 -4.26
N ARG A 414 -14.87 28.18 -5.31
CA ARG A 414 -13.59 28.89 -5.23
C ARG A 414 -13.71 30.21 -4.48
N ASN A 415 -14.77 30.98 -4.70
CA ASN A 415 -14.91 32.32 -4.12
C ASN A 415 -15.05 32.23 -2.61
N ASN A 416 -15.92 31.35 -2.14
CA ASN A 416 -16.12 31.10 -0.71
C ASN A 416 -14.83 30.58 -0.03
N ALA A 417 -14.09 29.68 -0.71
CA ALA A 417 -12.82 29.19 -0.20
C ALA A 417 -11.75 30.31 -0.12
N GLU A 418 -11.65 31.19 -1.12
CA GLU A 418 -10.74 32.33 -1.10
C GLU A 418 -11.10 33.34 0.00
N GLU A 419 -12.39 33.64 0.20
CA GLU A 419 -12.87 34.47 1.32
C GLU A 419 -12.49 33.86 2.68
N THR A 420 -12.71 32.56 2.85
CA THR A 420 -12.36 31.82 4.07
C THR A 420 -10.85 31.86 4.32
N ILE A 421 -10.03 31.64 3.29
CA ILE A 421 -8.57 31.78 3.39
C ILE A 421 -8.18 33.20 3.79
N ASN A 422 -8.81 34.21 3.19
CA ASN A 422 -8.49 35.61 3.49
C ASN A 422 -8.83 36.00 4.93
N LYS A 423 -9.85 35.37 5.51
CA LYS A 423 -10.24 35.56 6.91
C LYS A 423 -9.34 34.80 7.89
N GLU A 424 -8.97 33.56 7.56
CA GLU A 424 -8.32 32.64 8.51
C GLU A 424 -6.78 32.72 8.49
N LEU A 425 -6.20 33.08 7.35
CA LEU A 425 -4.75 33.02 7.09
C LEU A 425 -4.15 34.41 6.88
N ASN A 426 -2.93 34.61 7.39
CA ASN A 426 -2.10 35.78 7.05
C ASN A 426 -1.33 35.56 5.73
N ASN A 427 -0.66 36.60 5.22
CA ASN A 427 0.05 36.54 3.93
C ASN A 427 1.17 35.48 3.89
N ASN A 428 1.85 35.23 5.01
CA ASN A 428 2.89 34.19 5.08
C ASN A 428 2.26 32.79 5.05
N GLU A 429 1.14 32.59 5.75
CA GLU A 429 0.43 31.32 5.78
C GLU A 429 -0.15 30.94 4.40
N LYS A 430 -0.58 31.94 3.61
CA LYS A 430 -1.09 31.75 2.24
C LYS A 430 -0.03 31.35 1.22
N GLN A 431 1.25 31.53 1.51
CA GLN A 431 2.32 31.18 0.57
C GLN A 431 2.21 29.70 0.18
N PHE A 432 2.52 29.39 -1.08
CA PHE A 432 2.45 28.03 -1.65
C PHE A 432 1.08 27.35 -1.53
N THR A 433 0.00 28.12 -1.37
CA THR A 433 -1.37 27.61 -1.38
C THR A 433 -2.07 28.06 -2.66
N SER A 434 -2.68 27.10 -3.36
CA SER A 434 -3.54 27.35 -4.51
C SER A 434 -4.94 26.85 -4.21
N VAL A 435 -5.96 27.51 -4.76
CA VAL A 435 -7.38 27.11 -4.65
C VAL A 435 -7.90 26.88 -6.05
N THR A 436 -8.56 25.75 -6.28
CA THR A 436 -9.15 25.45 -7.59
C THR A 436 -10.43 24.63 -7.48
N THR A 437 -11.30 24.84 -8.46
CA THR A 437 -12.46 23.98 -8.76
C THR A 437 -12.20 23.12 -10.00
N CYS A 438 -11.04 23.30 -10.66
CA CYS A 438 -10.74 22.68 -11.94
C CYS A 438 -10.05 21.33 -11.77
N GLU A 439 -10.61 20.28 -12.38
CA GLU A 439 -10.05 18.93 -12.33
C GLU A 439 -8.64 18.87 -12.97
N SER A 440 -8.37 19.64 -14.02
CA SER A 440 -7.06 19.63 -14.68
C SER A 440 -5.95 20.16 -13.76
N ASP A 441 -6.26 21.16 -12.93
CA ASP A 441 -5.30 21.71 -11.97
C ASP A 441 -4.97 20.67 -10.90
N LEU A 442 -5.98 19.96 -10.40
CA LEU A 442 -5.79 18.84 -9.47
C LEU A 442 -4.92 17.74 -10.09
N ILE A 443 -5.23 17.33 -11.32
CA ILE A 443 -4.49 16.28 -12.04
C ILE A 443 -3.02 16.69 -12.22
N ASN A 444 -2.74 17.91 -12.69
CA ASN A 444 -1.36 18.39 -12.85
C ASN A 444 -0.65 18.47 -11.49
N PHE A 445 -1.37 18.93 -10.46
CA PHE A 445 -0.84 19.04 -9.12
C PHE A 445 -0.46 17.67 -8.52
N ILE A 446 -1.30 16.64 -8.62
CA ILE A 446 -0.95 15.32 -8.06
C ILE A 446 0.08 14.56 -8.90
N ASN A 447 0.18 14.86 -10.20
CA ASN A 447 1.14 14.22 -11.11
C ASN A 447 2.54 14.85 -11.12
N PHE A 448 2.76 15.91 -10.33
CA PHE A 448 4.02 16.66 -10.31
C PHE A 448 4.37 17.30 -11.67
N GLU A 449 3.36 17.84 -12.34
CA GLU A 449 3.45 18.53 -13.64
C GLU A 449 3.37 20.05 -13.52
#